data_AF-A0A552F7S6-F1
#
_entry.id   AF-A0A552F7S6-F1
#
_cell.length_a   1.000
_cell.length_b   1.000
_cell.length_c   1.000
_cell.angle_alpha   90.00
_cell.angle_beta   90.00
_cell.angle_gamma   90.00
#
_symmetry.space_group_name_H-M   'P 1'
#
loop_
_entity.id
_entity.type
_entity.pdbx_description
1 polymer ?
#
loop_
_entity_poly.entity_id
_entity_poly.type
_entity_poly.pdbx_seq_one_letter_code
_entity_poly.pdbx_strand_id
1 'polypeptide(L)'
;MITKSYLFKTLNRLDKLYNDSTTDDKKIFYSKLALIELCGWIQETMDDIVLRCAKRCLKSEANKKFIDKTISGTHSFEYEPFRKMLMMVIGLATLEKIEKKLERTGKISTLKGDLGNLKTSRNRAAHTHTKGTLRTYDAPSKTKRDFDRIYALLTELDAELQHHKC
;
A
#
# COMPACT_ATOMS: atom_id res chain seq x y z
N MET A 1 14.22 -5.67 0.32
CA MET A 1 14.07 -4.30 0.85
C MET A 1 12.94 -3.63 0.09
N ILE A 2 12.03 -2.94 0.77
CA ILE A 2 10.93 -2.22 0.12
C ILE A 2 11.51 -1.03 -0.67
N THR A 3 11.17 -0.94 -1.96
CA THR A 3 11.72 0.07 -2.87
C THR A 3 11.06 1.43 -2.64
N LYS A 4 11.84 2.41 -2.17
CA LYS A 4 11.36 3.77 -1.83
C LYS A 4 11.53 4.81 -2.95
N SER A 5 12.57 4.64 -3.78
CA SER A 5 13.17 5.76 -4.52
C SER A 5 12.33 6.28 -5.69
N TYR A 6 11.64 5.41 -6.43
CA TYR A 6 10.87 5.85 -7.60
C TYR A 6 9.60 6.60 -7.20
N LEU A 7 8.77 6.02 -6.31
CA LEU A 7 7.54 6.67 -5.86
C LEU A 7 7.84 7.99 -5.16
N PHE A 8 8.87 8.05 -4.30
CA PHE A 8 9.24 9.31 -3.65
C PHE A 8 9.61 10.41 -4.65
N LYS A 9 10.34 10.07 -5.72
CA LYS A 9 10.65 11.02 -6.82
C LYS A 9 9.37 11.44 -7.55
N THR A 10 8.48 10.51 -7.87
CA THR A 10 7.20 10.79 -8.52
C THR A 10 6.34 11.72 -7.68
N LEU A 11 6.14 11.43 -6.40
CA LEU A 11 5.35 12.24 -5.49
C LEU A 11 5.94 13.65 -5.30
N ASN A 12 7.27 13.79 -5.20
CA ASN A 12 7.91 15.10 -5.15
C ASN A 12 7.72 15.91 -6.44
N ARG A 13 7.80 15.24 -7.60
CA ARG A 13 7.53 15.88 -8.88
C ARG A 13 6.08 16.37 -8.97
N LEU A 14 5.12 15.54 -8.56
CA LEU A 14 3.70 15.89 -8.59
C LEU A 14 3.36 17.02 -7.62
N ASP A 15 3.97 17.03 -6.44
CA ASP A 15 3.84 18.10 -5.44
C ASP A 15 4.37 19.43 -5.98
N LYS A 16 5.55 19.41 -6.64
CA LYS A 16 6.07 20.60 -7.31
C LYS A 16 5.12 21.09 -8.42
N LEU A 17 4.69 20.21 -9.32
CA LEU A 17 3.78 20.55 -10.41
C LEU A 17 2.44 21.11 -9.90
N TYR A 18 1.94 20.60 -8.78
CA TYR A 18 0.74 21.11 -8.12
C TYR A 18 0.92 22.55 -7.64
N ASN A 19 2.04 22.83 -6.97
CA ASN A 19 2.33 24.16 -6.42
C ASN A 19 2.63 25.20 -7.52
N ASP A 20 3.29 24.77 -8.60
CA ASP A 20 3.62 25.63 -9.74
C ASP A 20 2.40 25.91 -10.67
N SER A 21 1.31 25.15 -10.52
CA SER A 21 0.14 25.27 -11.40
C SER A 21 -0.76 26.44 -11.02
N THR A 22 -1.16 27.23 -12.03
CA THR A 22 -2.13 28.33 -11.89
C THR A 22 -3.58 27.92 -12.19
N THR A 23 -3.80 26.72 -12.76
CA THR A 23 -5.13 26.23 -13.11
C THR A 23 -5.58 25.11 -12.18
N ASP A 24 -6.84 25.16 -11.74
CA ASP A 24 -7.43 24.16 -10.84
C ASP A 24 -7.51 22.76 -11.46
N ASP A 25 -7.80 22.65 -12.75
CA ASP A 25 -7.87 21.35 -13.44
C ASP A 25 -6.55 20.56 -13.33
N LYS A 26 -5.42 21.23 -13.59
CA LYS A 26 -4.10 20.60 -13.46
C LYS A 26 -3.80 20.21 -12.02
N LYS A 27 -4.16 21.06 -11.04
CA LYS A 27 -4.02 20.73 -9.61
C LYS A 27 -4.80 19.45 -9.27
N ILE A 28 -6.03 19.34 -9.75
CA ILE A 28 -6.86 18.14 -9.60
C ILE A 28 -6.17 16.93 -10.24
N PHE A 29 -5.64 17.05 -11.45
CA PHE A 29 -4.95 15.94 -12.12
C PHE A 29 -3.73 15.46 -11.32
N TYR A 30 -2.90 16.37 -10.82
CA TYR A 30 -1.72 16.00 -10.03
C TYR A 30 -2.10 15.36 -8.69
N SER A 31 -3.14 15.85 -8.01
CA SER A 31 -3.68 15.22 -6.79
C SER A 31 -4.19 13.81 -7.06
N LYS A 32 -4.99 13.61 -8.12
CA LYS A 32 -5.51 12.29 -8.48
C LYS A 32 -4.40 11.32 -8.86
N LEU A 33 -3.42 11.78 -9.64
CA LEU A 33 -2.29 10.95 -10.06
C LEU A 33 -1.42 10.55 -8.87
N ALA A 34 -1.10 11.48 -7.96
CA ALA A 34 -0.33 11.17 -6.75
C ALA A 34 -0.99 10.07 -5.93
N LEU A 35 -2.31 10.16 -5.75
CA LEU A 35 -3.09 9.16 -5.03
C LEU A 35 -3.07 7.79 -5.71
N ILE A 36 -3.22 7.74 -7.03
CA ILE A 36 -3.18 6.49 -7.81
C ILE A 36 -1.79 5.84 -7.72
N GLU A 37 -0.73 6.62 -7.89
CA GLU A 37 0.67 6.16 -7.78
C GLU A 37 0.95 5.55 -6.40
N LEU A 38 0.49 6.20 -5.32
CA LEU A 38 0.62 5.66 -3.96
C LEU A 38 -0.15 4.33 -3.82
N CYS A 39 -1.41 4.27 -4.26
CA CYS A 39 -2.21 3.05 -4.17
C CYS A 39 -1.59 1.88 -4.93
N GLY A 40 -1.05 2.13 -6.14
CA GLY A 40 -0.35 1.13 -6.94
C GLY A 40 0.91 0.61 -6.24
N TRP A 41 1.75 1.53 -5.76
CA TRP A 41 2.96 1.18 -5.01
C TRP A 41 2.68 0.35 -3.75
N ILE A 42 1.61 0.66 -3.00
CA ILE A 42 1.24 -0.11 -1.80
C ILE A 42 0.90 -1.54 -2.20
N GLN A 43 0.10 -1.72 -3.25
CA GLN A 43 -0.27 -3.03 -3.75
C GLN A 43 0.97 -3.83 -4.15
N GLU A 44 1.83 -3.27 -5.00
CA GLU A 44 3.08 -3.90 -5.44
C GLU A 44 3.97 -4.27 -4.24
N THR A 45 4.06 -3.39 -3.25
CA THR A 45 4.87 -3.62 -2.04
C THR A 45 4.31 -4.77 -1.19
N MET A 46 2.99 -4.85 -1.02
CA MET A 46 2.34 -5.94 -0.29
C MET A 46 2.55 -7.28 -0.99
N ASP A 47 2.36 -7.31 -2.31
CA ASP A 47 2.61 -8.48 -3.15
C ASP A 47 4.06 -8.97 -3.01
N ASP A 48 5.01 -8.04 -3.08
CA ASP A 48 6.43 -8.29 -2.88
C ASP A 48 6.78 -8.85 -1.49
N ILE A 49 6.12 -8.36 -0.42
CA ILE A 49 6.30 -8.88 0.94
C ILE A 49 5.84 -10.34 1.00
N VAL A 50 4.67 -10.66 0.44
CA VAL A 50 4.14 -12.03 0.40
C VAL A 50 5.07 -12.93 -0.41
N LEU A 51 5.53 -12.49 -1.59
CA LEU A 51 6.46 -13.24 -2.44
C LEU A 51 7.76 -13.55 -1.72
N ARG A 52 8.34 -12.60 -0.97
CA ARG A 52 9.54 -12.84 -0.17
C ARG A 52 9.29 -13.87 0.94
N CYS A 53 8.15 -13.79 1.62
CA CYS A 53 7.76 -14.79 2.62
C CYS A 53 7.60 -16.17 1.98
N ALA A 54 6.93 -16.27 0.83
CA ALA A 54 6.70 -17.51 0.12
C ALA A 54 7.99 -18.16 -0.34
N LYS A 55 8.92 -17.38 -0.92
CA LYS A 55 10.25 -17.85 -1.34
C LYS A 55 11.06 -18.41 -0.18
N ARG A 56 10.93 -17.83 1.01
CA ARG A 56 11.63 -18.27 2.22
C ARG A 56 11.00 -19.51 2.85
N CYS A 57 9.67 -19.53 2.99
CA CYS A 57 8.96 -20.56 3.76
C CYS A 57 8.59 -21.80 2.95
N LEU A 58 8.35 -21.66 1.64
CA LEU A 58 7.87 -22.75 0.80
C LEU A 58 9.03 -23.40 0.06
N LYS A 59 9.20 -24.71 0.24
CA LYS A 59 10.21 -25.50 -0.49
C LYS A 59 9.72 -25.98 -1.85
N SER A 60 8.43 -26.30 -1.96
CA SER A 60 7.82 -26.81 -3.19
C SER A 60 7.60 -25.70 -4.22
N GLU A 61 8.13 -25.89 -5.42
CA GLU A 61 7.90 -24.99 -6.57
C GLU A 61 6.43 -24.91 -6.96
N ALA A 62 5.66 -25.99 -6.83
CA ALA A 62 4.22 -25.97 -7.09
C ALA A 62 3.50 -25.01 -6.13
N ASN A 63 3.88 -25.01 -4.86
CA ASN A 63 3.30 -24.10 -3.86
C ASN A 63 3.71 -22.65 -4.11
N LYS A 64 4.97 -22.39 -4.53
CA LYS A 64 5.41 -21.05 -4.92
C LYS A 64 4.60 -20.52 -6.11
N LYS A 65 4.40 -21.34 -7.16
CA LYS A 65 3.55 -20.99 -8.32
C LYS A 65 2.10 -20.73 -7.94
N PHE A 66 1.56 -21.50 -6.99
CA PHE A 66 0.21 -21.28 -6.47
C PHE A 66 0.07 -19.92 -5.79
N ILE A 67 1.05 -19.53 -4.96
CA ILE A 67 1.06 -18.21 -4.33
C ILE A 67 1.23 -17.09 -5.38
N ASP A 68 2.13 -17.25 -6.35
CA ASP A 68 2.33 -16.29 -7.44
C ASP A 68 1.04 -16.04 -8.24
N LYS A 69 0.29 -17.11 -8.54
CA LYS A 69 -1.02 -17.02 -9.18
C LYS A 69 -2.07 -16.34 -8.28
N THR A 70 -2.03 -16.61 -6.97
CA THR A 70 -2.95 -16.00 -5.99
C THR A 70 -2.74 -14.48 -5.91
N ILE A 71 -1.47 -14.06 -5.87
CA ILE A 71 -1.08 -12.64 -5.88
C ILE A 71 -1.52 -11.98 -7.18
N SER A 72 -1.21 -12.60 -8.32
CA SER A 72 -1.59 -12.08 -9.64
C SER A 72 -3.11 -11.91 -9.81
N GLY A 73 -3.93 -12.70 -9.12
CA GLY A 73 -5.38 -12.58 -9.11
C GLY A 73 -5.94 -11.61 -8.06
N THR A 74 -5.10 -11.05 -7.19
CA THR A 74 -5.50 -10.15 -6.10
C THR A 74 -5.17 -8.71 -6.48
N HIS A 75 -6.19 -7.93 -6.85
CA HIS A 75 -6.01 -6.53 -7.26
C HIS A 75 -6.48 -5.56 -6.16
N SER A 76 -5.84 -5.62 -4.99
CA SER A 76 -6.20 -4.78 -3.86
C SER A 76 -5.00 -4.42 -2.99
N PHE A 77 -4.94 -3.16 -2.54
CA PHE A 77 -4.01 -2.70 -1.51
C PHE A 77 -4.63 -2.73 -0.10
N GLU A 78 -5.80 -3.32 0.07
CA GLU A 78 -6.43 -3.41 1.38
C GLU A 78 -5.74 -4.46 2.26
N TYR A 79 -5.83 -4.24 3.58
CA TYR A 79 -5.16 -5.13 4.52
C TYR A 79 -5.72 -6.56 4.49
N GLU A 80 -7.03 -6.76 4.36
CA GLU A 80 -7.63 -8.10 4.48
C GLU A 80 -7.24 -9.06 3.34
N PRO A 81 -7.24 -8.66 2.05
CA PRO A 81 -6.65 -9.47 0.98
C PRO A 81 -5.18 -9.82 1.23
N PHE A 82 -4.37 -8.82 1.62
CA PHE A 82 -2.96 -9.02 1.96
C PHE A 82 -2.78 -10.00 3.13
N ARG A 83 -3.58 -9.86 4.18
CA ARG A 83 -3.62 -10.75 5.35
C ARG A 83 -3.91 -12.19 4.94
N LYS A 84 -4.91 -12.41 4.07
CA LYS A 84 -5.23 -13.75 3.56
C LYS A 84 -4.06 -14.39 2.83
N MET A 85 -3.35 -13.62 2.00
CA MET A 85 -2.16 -14.11 1.31
C MET A 85 -1.04 -14.48 2.28
N LEU A 86 -0.81 -13.68 3.32
CA LEU A 86 0.13 -14.03 4.39
C LEU A 86 -0.29 -15.32 5.12
N MET A 87 -1.57 -15.47 5.46
CA MET A 87 -2.11 -16.68 6.11
C MET A 87 -1.83 -17.94 5.28
N MET A 88 -1.92 -17.86 3.96
CA MET A 88 -1.61 -18.99 3.07
C MET A 88 -0.13 -19.40 3.11
N VAL A 89 0.77 -18.46 3.41
CA VAL A 89 2.21 -18.71 3.41
C VAL A 89 2.72 -19.15 4.78
N ILE A 90 2.34 -18.45 5.86
CA ILE A 90 2.92 -18.65 7.21
C ILE A 90 1.92 -19.25 8.21
N GLY A 91 0.66 -19.43 7.81
CA GLY A 91 -0.40 -19.93 8.68
C GLY A 91 -1.01 -18.87 9.59
N LEU A 92 -2.26 -19.10 10.01
CA LEU A 92 -3.02 -18.18 10.84
C LEU A 92 -2.41 -17.97 12.22
N ALA A 93 -1.97 -19.04 12.90
CA ALA A 93 -1.43 -18.96 14.25
C ALA A 93 -0.13 -18.14 14.33
N THR A 94 0.70 -18.20 13.29
CA THR A 94 1.90 -17.37 13.19
C THR A 94 1.51 -15.91 12.95
N LEU A 95 0.64 -15.66 11.97
CA LEU A 95 0.25 -14.31 11.63
C LEU A 95 -0.40 -13.61 12.83
N GLU A 96 -1.24 -14.31 13.59
CA GLU A 96 -1.87 -13.79 14.81
C GLU A 96 -0.82 -13.32 15.83
N LYS A 97 0.27 -14.07 16.04
CA LYS A 97 1.35 -13.67 16.96
C LYS A 97 2.05 -12.40 16.49
N ILE A 98 2.30 -12.28 15.19
CA ILE A 98 2.94 -11.09 14.58
C ILE A 98 2.01 -9.89 14.69
N GLU A 99 0.75 -10.05 14.29
CA GLU A 99 -0.29 -9.00 14.38
C GLU A 99 -0.45 -8.53 15.83
N LYS A 100 -0.55 -9.45 16.80
CA LYS A 100 -0.68 -9.13 18.22
C LYS A 100 0.53 -8.37 18.76
N LYS A 101 1.74 -8.70 18.29
CA LYS A 101 2.97 -7.97 18.70
C LYS A 101 2.94 -6.53 18.19
N LEU A 102 2.65 -6.33 16.91
CA LEU A 102 2.60 -5.00 16.30
C LEU A 102 1.44 -4.14 16.84
N GLU A 103 0.33 -4.79 17.19
CA GLU A 103 -0.86 -4.13 17.72
C GLU A 103 -0.70 -3.61 19.16
N ARG A 104 0.29 -4.08 19.93
CA ARG A 104 0.67 -3.46 21.21
C ARG A 104 1.02 -1.98 21.07
N THR A 105 1.46 -1.59 19.88
CA THR A 105 1.77 -0.20 19.50
C THR A 105 0.75 0.38 18.51
N GLY A 106 -0.40 -0.27 18.32
CA GLY A 106 -1.49 0.17 17.43
C GLY A 106 -1.15 0.12 15.93
N LYS A 107 -0.08 -0.56 15.52
CA LYS A 107 0.43 -0.48 14.14
C LYS A 107 -0.48 -1.15 13.12
N ILE A 108 -1.12 -2.27 13.47
CA ILE A 108 -2.04 -2.96 12.56
C ILE A 108 -3.30 -2.13 12.39
N SER A 109 -3.88 -1.63 13.49
CA SER A 109 -5.02 -0.71 13.44
C SER A 109 -4.72 0.56 12.64
N THR A 110 -3.54 1.17 12.85
CA THR A 110 -3.11 2.36 12.08
C THR A 110 -3.03 2.03 10.59
N LEU A 111 -2.37 0.93 10.21
CA LEU A 111 -2.26 0.52 8.82
C LEU A 111 -3.64 0.26 8.19
N LYS A 112 -4.54 -0.45 8.88
CA LYS A 112 -5.92 -0.67 8.41
C LYS A 112 -6.67 0.64 8.17
N GLY A 113 -6.58 1.58 9.11
CA GLY A 113 -7.20 2.89 9.00
C GLY A 113 -6.66 3.68 7.81
N ASP A 114 -5.35 3.71 7.62
CA ASP A 114 -4.69 4.39 6.51
C ASP A 114 -5.11 3.85 5.15
N LEU A 115 -5.12 2.52 4.99
CA LEU A 115 -5.53 1.87 3.75
C LEU A 115 -7.02 2.10 3.47
N GLY A 116 -7.87 2.07 4.50
CA GLY A 116 -9.30 2.39 4.38
C GLY A 116 -9.55 3.83 3.93
N ASN A 117 -8.81 4.79 4.48
CA ASN A 117 -8.86 6.20 4.09
C ASN A 117 -8.40 6.42 2.66
N LEU A 118 -7.31 5.76 2.24
CA LEU A 118 -6.81 5.80 0.86
C LEU A 118 -7.81 5.19 -0.11
N LYS A 119 -8.43 4.05 0.22
CA LYS A 119 -9.49 3.44 -0.61
C LYS A 119 -10.66 4.39 -0.80
N THR A 120 -11.13 5.04 0.26
CA THR A 120 -12.21 6.03 0.19
C THR A 120 -11.83 7.19 -0.71
N SER A 121 -10.61 7.72 -0.54
CA SER A 121 -10.08 8.82 -1.33
C SER A 121 -9.94 8.45 -2.80
N ARG A 122 -9.40 7.25 -3.10
CA ARG A 122 -9.22 6.75 -4.47
C ARG A 122 -10.56 6.55 -5.15
N ASN A 123 -11.53 5.93 -4.46
CA ASN A 123 -12.87 5.72 -5.00
C ASN A 123 -13.54 7.07 -5.30
N ARG A 124 -13.39 8.06 -4.42
CA ARG A 124 -13.85 9.43 -4.70
C ARG A 124 -13.17 9.99 -5.95
N ALA A 125 -11.85 9.87 -6.09
CA ALA A 125 -11.11 10.36 -7.24
C ALA A 125 -11.51 9.68 -8.57
N ALA A 126 -11.81 8.38 -8.54
CA ALA A 126 -12.17 7.59 -9.71
C ALA A 126 -13.64 7.80 -10.15
N HIS A 127 -14.57 7.90 -9.20
CA HIS A 127 -16.01 7.95 -9.48
C HIS A 127 -16.57 9.38 -9.56
N THR A 128 -15.72 10.39 -9.62
CA THR A 128 -16.16 11.78 -9.72
C THR A 128 -15.48 12.48 -10.90
N HIS A 129 -16.31 12.88 -11.85
CA HIS A 129 -15.88 13.65 -13.01
C HIS A 129 -15.66 15.12 -12.63
N THR A 130 -14.76 15.79 -13.33
CA THR A 130 -14.34 17.19 -13.06
C THR A 130 -15.39 18.25 -13.42
N LYS A 131 -16.56 17.86 -13.95
CA LYS A 131 -17.58 18.82 -14.42
C LYS A 131 -18.40 19.38 -13.25
N GLY A 132 -18.38 20.71 -13.10
CA GLY A 132 -19.38 21.47 -12.34
C GLY A 132 -19.35 21.34 -10.82
N THR A 133 -18.26 20.86 -10.21
CA THR A 133 -18.15 20.76 -8.76
C THR A 133 -16.89 21.42 -8.21
N LEU A 134 -17.07 22.37 -7.28
CA LEU A 134 -16.04 22.93 -6.39
C LEU A 134 -15.55 21.82 -5.43
N ARG A 135 -14.82 20.82 -5.93
CA ARG A 135 -14.33 19.70 -5.13
C ARG A 135 -12.84 19.82 -4.90
N THR A 136 -12.48 19.89 -3.62
CA THR A 136 -11.11 19.87 -3.16
C THR A 136 -10.62 18.42 -3.05
N TYR A 137 -9.55 18.11 -3.78
CA TYR A 137 -8.76 16.90 -3.56
C TYR A 137 -7.59 17.24 -2.64
N ASP A 138 -7.13 16.27 -1.86
CA ASP A 138 -5.92 16.44 -1.07
C ASP A 138 -4.74 16.79 -1.99
N ALA A 139 -3.95 17.78 -1.59
CA ALA A 139 -2.72 18.12 -2.31
C ALA A 139 -1.72 16.95 -2.26
N PRO A 140 -0.82 16.79 -3.25
CA PRO A 140 0.17 15.72 -3.24
C PRO A 140 1.07 15.70 -1.98
N SER A 141 1.26 16.84 -1.32
CA SER A 141 1.92 16.92 -0.01
C SER A 141 1.27 16.06 1.08
N LYS A 142 -0.07 15.90 1.06
CA LYS A 142 -0.78 14.96 1.94
C LYS A 142 -0.46 13.51 1.56
N THR A 143 -0.51 13.17 0.27
CA THR A 143 -0.14 11.85 -0.24
C THR A 143 1.30 11.47 0.13
N LYS A 144 2.24 12.43 0.10
CA LYS A 144 3.62 12.23 0.57
C LYS A 144 3.68 11.84 2.05
N ARG A 145 2.93 12.53 2.91
CA ARG A 145 2.85 12.19 4.34
C ARG A 145 2.26 10.80 4.57
N ASP A 146 1.22 10.45 3.80
CA ASP A 146 0.63 9.11 3.87
C ASP A 146 1.62 8.04 3.38
N PHE A 147 2.39 8.32 2.33
CA PHE A 147 3.47 7.45 1.86
C PHE A 147 4.50 7.19 2.96
N ASP A 148 5.05 8.23 3.60
CA ASP A 148 6.06 8.04 4.64
C ASP A 148 5.54 7.23 5.83
N ARG A 149 4.28 7.46 6.23
CA ARG A 149 3.62 6.70 7.32
C ARG A 149 3.43 5.24 6.94
N ILE A 150 2.86 4.96 5.77
CA ILE A 150 2.60 3.59 5.31
C ILE A 150 3.89 2.83 5.04
N TYR A 151 4.89 3.50 4.46
CA TYR A 151 6.22 2.92 4.25
C TYR A 151 6.84 2.44 5.56
N ALA A 152 6.77 3.25 6.63
CA ALA A 152 7.27 2.85 7.95
C ALA A 152 6.52 1.62 8.48
N LEU A 153 5.19 1.63 8.44
CA LEU A 153 4.35 0.52 8.91
C LEU A 153 4.62 -0.79 8.16
N LEU A 154 4.70 -0.74 6.82
CA LEU A 154 4.99 -1.92 6.00
C LEU A 154 6.42 -2.43 6.20
N THR A 155 7.38 -1.54 6.41
CA THR A 155 8.78 -1.91 6.69
C THR A 155 8.88 -2.67 8.01
N GLU A 156 8.20 -2.21 9.05
CA GLU A 156 8.18 -2.89 10.34
C GLU A 156 7.47 -4.23 10.27
N LEU A 157 6.34 -4.31 9.57
CA LEU A 157 5.64 -5.57 9.36
C LEU A 157 6.50 -6.58 8.58
N ASP A 158 7.17 -6.14 7.50
CA ASP A 158 8.11 -6.98 6.74
C ASP A 158 9.27 -7.47 7.62
N ALA A 159 9.80 -6.61 8.50
CA ALA A 159 10.85 -7.00 9.44
C ALA A 159 10.38 -8.08 10.43
N GLU A 160 9.19 -7.94 11.01
CA GLU A 160 8.60 -8.96 11.89
C GLU A 160 8.32 -10.27 11.16
N LEU A 161 7.83 -10.19 9.92
CA LEU A 161 7.64 -11.35 9.04
C LEU A 161 8.98 -12.04 8.73
N GLN A 162 10.08 -11.30 8.59
CA GLN A 162 11.41 -11.84 8.31
C GLN A 162 12.05 -12.54 9.52
N HIS A 163 11.78 -12.07 10.74
CA HIS A 163 12.27 -12.71 11.96
C HIS A 163 11.55 -14.03 12.29
N HIS A 164 10.39 -14.30 11.69
CA HIS A 164 9.68 -15.55 11.89
C HIS A 164 10.37 -16.73 11.18
N LYS A 165 10.56 -17.83 11.92
CA LYS A 165 11.03 -19.10 11.38
C LYS A 165 9.86 -19.91 10.83
N CYS A 166 9.89 -20.08 9.51
CA CYS A 166 9.30 -21.22 8.82
C CYS A 166 10.33 -22.37 8.79
#